data_AF-A0A7X7MIQ2-F1
#
_entry.id   AF-A0A7X7MIQ2-F1
#
_cell.length_a   1.000
_cell.length_b   1.000
_cell.length_c   1.000
_cell.angle_alpha   90.00
_cell.angle_beta   90.00
_cell.angle_gamma   90.00
#
_symmetry.space_group_name_H-M   'P 1'
#
loop_
_entity.id
_entity.type
_entity.pdbx_description
1 polymer ?
#
loop_
_entity_poly.entity_id
_entity_poly.type
_entity_poly.pdbx_seq_one_letter_code
_entity_poly.pdbx_strand_id
1 'polypeptide(L)'
;MSDKHHNEKPGRDPEGQIMAGNSVLTSRSGPAAVLPQTRCLNRSDEAFAAVLDDILPADVAPVLLQQLESRRQPATALSLLLLLGFLFAAGSLLYIFFPGRKVLTGSTEYLQAPEAALPRQDPLYAIQRQARKALRQQDFQRCEQLLQPYLETIIEAQQHRHYECLLFDYFHALQAGLPDPAALGQARGALAKLCEQDPENLNWKLFYLFFRQDEYDYQLFDCSKHADTWQIKSISLQALLNRVHEAQKINRRWLSDDRTRHARQKRQLDWIEAQILLLLWKLEGGQGTCRFPDDFADPGVARREKALAITGAHPRDRDFLLLRRSLVETIRSNSFLGNPYYFNGQVFWQTGPLSAEIRRINYLLLNPP
;
A
#
# COMPACT_ATOMS: atom_id res chain seq x y z
N MET A 1 -68.02 45.97 4.66
CA MET A 1 -68.46 45.27 3.43
C MET A 1 -67.62 45.78 2.28
N SER A 2 -67.30 44.89 1.33
CA SER A 2 -66.53 45.11 0.09
C SER A 2 -65.05 45.50 0.29
N ASP A 3 -64.04 44.67 -0.02
CA ASP A 3 -63.59 43.97 -1.25
C ASP A 3 -62.78 44.81 -2.26
N LYS A 4 -61.58 44.29 -2.57
CA LYS A 4 -60.87 44.32 -3.89
C LYS A 4 -60.27 45.66 -4.36
N HIS A 5 -59.18 45.73 -5.15
CA HIS A 5 -58.28 44.73 -5.77
C HIS A 5 -56.92 45.38 -6.11
N HIS A 6 -55.79 44.66 -5.95
CA HIS A 6 -54.51 44.70 -6.71
C HIS A 6 -53.70 43.49 -6.19
N ASN A 7 -53.34 42.40 -6.90
CA ASN A 7 -52.90 42.12 -8.27
C ASN A 7 -51.41 42.40 -8.54
N GLU A 8 -50.53 41.41 -8.29
CA GLU A 8 -49.56 40.87 -9.28
C GLU A 8 -48.83 39.60 -8.77
N LYS A 9 -48.09 38.92 -9.67
CA LYS A 9 -47.58 37.52 -9.54
C LYS A 9 -46.10 37.45 -9.04
N PRO A 10 -45.39 36.30 -9.11
CA PRO A 10 -45.48 35.16 -8.19
C PRO A 10 -44.16 34.92 -7.43
N GLY A 11 -44.24 34.41 -6.19
CA GLY A 11 -43.06 33.95 -5.44
C GLY A 11 -42.48 32.64 -6.01
N ARG A 12 -41.16 32.47 -5.91
CA ARG A 12 -40.49 31.18 -6.15
C ARG A 12 -40.64 30.29 -4.92
N ASP A 13 -41.21 29.10 -5.07
CA ASP A 13 -41.15 28.06 -4.04
C ASP A 13 -39.76 27.39 -4.03
N PRO A 14 -39.21 27.04 -2.86
CA PRO A 14 -37.93 26.34 -2.76
C PRO A 14 -38.09 24.84 -2.97
N GLU A 15 -37.28 24.28 -3.89
CA GLU A 15 -37.18 22.84 -4.09
C GLU A 15 -36.47 22.14 -2.92
N GLY A 16 -36.87 20.90 -2.58
CA GLY A 16 -35.89 19.88 -2.22
C GLY A 16 -35.79 19.34 -0.79
N GLN A 17 -36.80 19.45 0.09
CA GLN A 17 -36.88 18.54 1.25
C GLN A 17 -37.44 17.18 0.83
N ILE A 18 -36.57 16.23 0.46
CA ILE A 18 -36.96 14.84 0.24
C ILE A 18 -37.09 14.14 1.60
N MET A 19 -38.30 14.17 2.15
CA MET A 19 -38.69 13.40 3.33
C MET A 19 -38.53 11.90 3.07
N ALA A 20 -37.97 11.17 4.03
CA ALA A 20 -37.97 9.70 4.04
C ALA A 20 -39.38 9.17 4.40
N GLY A 21 -40.33 9.31 3.48
CA GLY A 21 -41.67 8.76 3.61
C GLY A 21 -41.69 7.27 3.29
N ASN A 22 -42.41 6.49 4.10
CA ASN A 22 -42.73 5.10 3.76
C ASN A 22 -43.54 5.10 2.45
N SER A 23 -43.08 4.36 1.44
CA SER A 23 -43.80 4.20 0.17
C SER A 23 -44.99 3.26 0.36
N VAL A 24 -46.13 3.83 0.76
CA VAL A 24 -47.38 3.10 1.01
C VAL A 24 -48.05 2.77 -0.33
N LEU A 25 -48.27 1.48 -0.61
CA LEU A 25 -48.98 1.01 -1.80
C LEU A 25 -50.35 0.45 -1.40
N THR A 26 -51.38 0.76 -2.19
CA THR A 26 -52.76 0.27 -1.98
C THR A 26 -52.87 -1.22 -2.24
N SER A 27 -53.11 -2.00 -1.18
CA SER A 27 -53.47 -3.43 -1.22
C SER A 27 -54.92 -3.60 -1.71
N ARG A 28 -55.23 -4.78 -2.29
CA ARG A 28 -56.61 -5.19 -2.62
C ARG A 28 -57.38 -5.76 -1.43
N SER A 29 -56.69 -6.24 -0.40
CA SER A 29 -57.25 -7.14 0.62
C SER A 29 -57.46 -6.51 2.00
N GLY A 30 -56.89 -5.34 2.26
CA GLY A 30 -56.92 -4.73 3.60
C GLY A 30 -56.09 -3.46 3.73
N PRO A 31 -55.59 -3.12 4.95
CA PRO A 31 -54.79 -1.92 5.15
C PRO A 31 -53.50 -1.97 4.30
N ALA A 32 -53.05 -0.79 3.88
CA ALA A 32 -52.07 -0.65 2.82
C ALA A 32 -50.73 -1.39 3.10
N ALA A 33 -50.19 -2.02 2.05
CA ALA A 33 -49.01 -2.86 2.15
C ALA A 33 -47.77 -1.98 2.43
N VAL A 34 -47.11 -2.23 3.57
CA VAL A 34 -45.89 -1.56 3.97
C VAL A 34 -44.70 -2.39 3.49
N LEU A 35 -43.95 -1.87 2.51
CA LEU A 35 -42.68 -2.46 2.11
C LEU A 35 -41.68 -2.40 3.28
N PRO A 36 -40.99 -3.50 3.63
CA PRO A 36 -40.01 -3.50 4.70
C PRO A 36 -38.82 -2.58 4.34
N GLN A 37 -38.30 -1.86 5.34
CA GLN A 37 -37.29 -0.81 5.15
C GLN A 37 -35.90 -1.35 4.74
N THR A 38 -35.69 -2.66 4.78
CA THR A 38 -34.47 -3.32 4.30
C THR A 38 -34.45 -3.41 2.77
N ARG A 39 -33.58 -2.63 2.12
CA ARG A 39 -33.44 -2.53 0.64
C ARG A 39 -33.09 -3.84 -0.11
N CYS A 40 -32.95 -4.96 0.58
CA CYS A 40 -32.69 -6.27 0.00
C CYS A 40 -33.62 -7.32 0.62
N LEU A 41 -34.79 -7.52 0.02
CA LEU A 41 -35.58 -8.73 0.24
C LEU A 41 -34.91 -9.89 -0.51
N ASN A 42 -34.63 -10.99 0.17
CA ASN A 42 -34.15 -12.19 -0.49
C ASN A 42 -35.31 -12.82 -1.27
N ARG A 43 -35.11 -13.08 -2.57
CA ARG A 43 -36.12 -13.70 -3.46
C ARG A 43 -36.42 -15.18 -3.13
N SER A 44 -36.05 -15.64 -1.95
CA SER A 44 -36.34 -16.95 -1.37
C SER A 44 -37.37 -16.90 -0.24
N ASP A 45 -37.73 -15.71 0.25
CA ASP A 45 -38.69 -15.57 1.34
C ASP A 45 -40.12 -15.73 0.80
N GLU A 46 -40.90 -16.68 1.34
CA GLU A 46 -42.31 -16.89 0.96
C GLU A 46 -43.17 -15.62 1.18
N ALA A 47 -42.78 -14.78 2.15
CA ALA A 47 -43.37 -13.47 2.38
C ALA A 47 -43.25 -12.52 1.16
N PHE A 48 -42.26 -12.68 0.30
CA PHE A 48 -42.11 -11.87 -0.92
C PHE A 48 -43.14 -12.28 -1.99
N ALA A 49 -43.46 -13.57 -2.11
CA ALA A 49 -44.47 -14.06 -3.05
C ALA A 49 -45.87 -13.55 -2.64
N ALA A 50 -46.22 -13.66 -1.36
CA ALA A 50 -47.49 -13.16 -0.82
C ALA A 50 -47.67 -11.65 -1.02
N VAL A 51 -46.59 -10.86 -0.91
CA VAL A 51 -46.63 -9.41 -1.16
C VAL A 51 -46.71 -9.08 -2.67
N LEU A 52 -46.16 -9.92 -3.56
CA LEU A 52 -46.34 -9.72 -5.01
C LEU A 52 -47.78 -10.01 -5.45
N ASP A 53 -48.37 -11.10 -4.98
CA ASP A 53 -49.73 -11.51 -5.36
C ASP A 53 -50.81 -10.52 -4.88
N ASP A 54 -50.60 -9.82 -3.76
CA ASP A 54 -51.55 -8.81 -3.23
C ASP A 54 -51.41 -7.43 -3.91
N ILE A 55 -50.30 -7.17 -4.62
CA ILE A 55 -50.00 -5.88 -5.28
C ILE A 55 -50.20 -5.94 -6.81
N LEU A 56 -49.96 -7.09 -7.45
CA LEU A 56 -50.03 -7.23 -8.91
C LEU A 56 -51.37 -7.81 -9.39
N PRO A 57 -51.79 -7.55 -10.65
CA PRO A 57 -52.94 -8.23 -11.24
C PRO A 57 -52.72 -9.75 -11.33
N ALA A 58 -53.78 -10.51 -11.06
CA ALA A 58 -53.77 -11.98 -11.06
C ALA A 58 -53.27 -12.60 -12.39
N ASP A 59 -53.41 -11.89 -13.50
CA ASP A 59 -53.00 -12.32 -14.84
C ASP A 59 -51.48 -12.12 -15.10
N VAL A 60 -50.79 -11.37 -14.22
CA VAL A 60 -49.41 -10.88 -14.42
C VAL A 60 -48.45 -11.46 -13.37
N ALA A 61 -48.89 -11.61 -12.12
CA ALA A 61 -48.09 -12.19 -11.03
C ALA A 61 -47.54 -13.60 -11.34
N PRO A 62 -48.34 -14.61 -11.77
CA PRO A 62 -47.84 -15.95 -12.05
C PRO A 62 -46.88 -15.99 -13.24
N VAL A 63 -47.08 -15.13 -14.25
CA VAL A 63 -46.21 -15.05 -15.44
C VAL A 63 -44.84 -14.48 -15.07
N LEU A 64 -44.77 -13.46 -14.21
CA LEU A 64 -43.50 -12.92 -13.71
C LEU A 64 -42.76 -13.93 -12.83
N LEU A 65 -43.48 -14.67 -11.97
CA LEU A 65 -42.90 -15.74 -11.16
C LEU A 65 -42.31 -16.86 -12.04
N GLN A 66 -43.05 -17.37 -13.04
CA GLN A 66 -42.52 -18.33 -14.02
C GLN A 66 -41.32 -17.79 -14.81
N GLN A 67 -41.30 -16.51 -15.21
CA GLN A 67 -40.15 -15.92 -15.89
C GLN A 67 -38.92 -15.78 -14.96
N LEU A 68 -39.12 -15.52 -13.68
CA LEU A 68 -38.04 -15.49 -12.68
C LEU A 68 -37.50 -16.89 -12.38
N GLU A 69 -38.36 -17.91 -12.34
CA GLU A 69 -37.95 -19.31 -12.18
C GLU A 69 -37.25 -19.87 -13.42
N SER A 70 -37.73 -19.59 -14.64
CA SER A 70 -37.07 -20.04 -15.88
C SER A 70 -35.67 -19.44 -16.09
N ARG A 71 -35.34 -18.32 -15.43
CA ARG A 71 -33.98 -17.76 -15.37
C ARG A 71 -33.09 -18.42 -14.31
N ARG A 72 -33.61 -19.29 -13.45
CA ARG A 72 -32.79 -20.21 -12.62
C ARG A 72 -32.37 -21.40 -13.48
N GLN A 73 -31.23 -21.30 -14.15
CA GLN A 73 -30.35 -22.46 -14.19
C GLN A 73 -29.56 -22.45 -12.88
N PRO A 74 -29.86 -23.33 -11.91
CA PRO A 74 -28.97 -23.48 -10.77
C PRO A 74 -27.62 -23.97 -11.30
N ALA A 75 -26.54 -23.32 -10.90
CA ALA A 75 -25.21 -23.89 -11.04
C ALA A 75 -25.20 -25.21 -10.27
N THR A 76 -25.34 -26.33 -10.98
CA THR A 76 -25.41 -27.65 -10.36
C THR A 76 -24.14 -27.90 -9.56
N ALA A 77 -24.21 -28.69 -8.49
CA ALA A 77 -23.04 -28.96 -7.65
C ALA A 77 -21.82 -29.44 -8.48
N LEU A 78 -22.06 -30.15 -9.58
CA LEU A 78 -21.07 -30.56 -10.57
C LEU A 78 -20.39 -29.38 -11.28
N SER A 79 -21.14 -28.34 -11.71
CA SER A 79 -20.55 -27.13 -12.29
C SER A 79 -19.69 -26.34 -11.30
N LEU A 80 -20.09 -26.32 -10.03
CA LEU A 80 -19.36 -25.66 -8.93
C LEU A 80 -18.08 -26.43 -8.58
N LEU A 81 -18.14 -27.77 -8.57
CA LEU A 81 -16.98 -28.66 -8.44
C LEU A 81 -16.02 -28.56 -9.63
N LEU A 82 -16.52 -28.44 -10.86
CA LEU A 82 -15.68 -28.20 -12.04
C LEU A 82 -14.99 -26.84 -11.99
N LEU A 83 -15.68 -25.78 -11.53
CA LEU A 83 -15.08 -24.46 -11.34
C LEU A 83 -13.97 -24.51 -10.28
N LEU A 84 -14.23 -25.16 -9.13
CA LEU A 84 -13.24 -25.36 -8.06
C LEU A 84 -12.04 -26.20 -8.54
N GLY A 85 -12.28 -27.28 -9.29
CA GLY A 85 -11.24 -28.11 -9.88
C GLY A 85 -10.39 -27.35 -10.90
N PHE A 86 -11.03 -26.53 -11.76
CA PHE A 86 -10.33 -25.66 -12.70
C PHE A 86 -9.48 -24.60 -11.98
N LEU A 87 -10.03 -23.94 -10.95
CA LEU A 87 -9.29 -22.96 -10.14
C LEU A 87 -8.11 -23.60 -9.41
N PHE A 88 -8.28 -24.82 -8.87
CA PHE A 88 -7.21 -25.56 -8.22
C PHE A 88 -6.12 -25.99 -9.22
N ALA A 89 -6.50 -26.47 -10.41
CA ALA A 89 -5.57 -26.84 -11.46
C ALA A 89 -4.80 -25.62 -12.01
N ALA A 90 -5.50 -24.51 -12.25
CA ALA A 90 -4.89 -23.25 -12.67
C ALA A 90 -3.96 -22.67 -11.60
N GLY A 91 -4.36 -22.69 -10.32
CA GLY A 91 -3.53 -22.29 -9.19
C GLY A 91 -2.29 -23.18 -9.04
N SER A 92 -2.44 -24.50 -9.23
CA SER A 92 -1.33 -25.46 -9.18
C SER A 92 -0.36 -25.29 -10.35
N LEU A 93 -0.86 -25.07 -11.56
CA LEU A 93 -0.04 -24.73 -12.74
C LEU A 93 0.71 -23.40 -12.52
N LEU A 94 0.03 -22.37 -12.02
CA LEU A 94 0.68 -21.10 -11.67
C LEU A 94 1.76 -21.30 -10.61
N TYR A 95 1.52 -22.12 -9.58
CA TYR A 95 2.53 -22.41 -8.55
C TYR A 95 3.73 -23.21 -9.08
N ILE A 96 3.53 -24.18 -9.97
CA ILE A 96 4.60 -25.02 -10.54
C ILE A 96 5.43 -24.24 -11.58
N PHE A 97 4.80 -23.46 -12.45
CA PHE A 97 5.49 -22.71 -13.51
C PHE A 97 5.96 -21.31 -13.06
N PHE A 98 5.38 -20.75 -12.01
CA PHE A 98 5.78 -19.47 -11.41
C PHE A 98 5.91 -19.57 -9.88
N PRO A 99 6.79 -20.47 -9.36
CA PRO A 99 6.94 -20.68 -7.93
C PRO A 99 7.37 -19.40 -7.23
N GLY A 100 6.47 -18.83 -6.42
CA GLY A 100 6.76 -17.70 -5.55
C GLY A 100 7.33 -16.46 -6.24
N ARG A 101 7.14 -16.27 -7.55
CA ARG A 101 7.56 -15.04 -8.26
C ARG A 101 6.70 -13.87 -7.80
N LYS A 102 7.06 -13.31 -6.64
CA LYS A 102 6.75 -11.93 -6.30
C LYS A 102 7.17 -11.10 -7.50
N VAL A 103 6.20 -10.53 -8.22
CA VAL A 103 6.50 -9.44 -9.14
C VAL A 103 7.17 -8.38 -8.28
N LEU A 104 8.43 -8.04 -8.58
CA LEU A 104 9.09 -6.89 -8.01
C LEU A 104 8.38 -5.65 -8.59
N THR A 105 7.22 -5.31 -8.04
CA THR A 105 6.43 -4.13 -8.35
C THR A 105 7.15 -2.93 -7.76
N GLY A 106 8.16 -2.49 -8.50
CA GLY A 106 9.08 -1.43 -8.12
C GLY A 106 10.31 -1.58 -8.97
N SER A 107 10.39 -0.80 -10.05
CA SER A 107 11.67 -0.49 -10.66
C SER A 107 12.47 0.33 -9.65
N THR A 108 13.21 -0.35 -8.78
CA THR A 108 14.24 0.32 -7.97
C THR A 108 15.26 0.88 -8.93
N GLU A 109 15.20 2.20 -9.16
CA GLU A 109 16.27 2.92 -9.85
C GLU A 109 17.58 2.63 -9.11
N TYR A 110 18.40 1.79 -9.75
CA TYR A 110 19.54 1.16 -9.12
C TYR A 110 20.55 2.19 -8.63
N LEU A 111 21.15 1.93 -7.47
CA LEU A 111 22.36 2.63 -7.05
C LEU A 111 23.48 2.26 -8.02
N GLN A 112 23.79 3.17 -8.95
CA GLN A 112 24.86 2.95 -9.91
C GLN A 112 26.18 2.74 -9.19
N ALA A 113 26.85 1.64 -9.52
CA ALA A 113 28.20 1.35 -9.04
C ALA A 113 29.17 2.45 -9.48
N PRO A 114 30.22 2.76 -8.68
CA PRO A 114 31.30 3.63 -9.14
C PRO A 114 31.89 3.10 -10.45
N GLU A 115 31.98 3.95 -11.49
CA GLU A 115 32.49 3.54 -12.80
C GLU A 115 33.94 3.03 -12.72
N ALA A 116 34.70 3.54 -11.75
CA ALA A 116 36.08 3.15 -11.45
C ALA A 116 36.26 1.62 -11.50
N ALA A 117 37.21 1.20 -12.34
CA ALA A 117 37.68 -0.17 -12.39
C ALA A 117 38.93 -0.32 -11.52
N LEU A 118 39.17 -1.53 -11.01
CA LEU A 118 40.42 -1.86 -10.33
C LEU A 118 41.63 -1.67 -11.30
N PRO A 119 42.83 -1.39 -10.77
CA PRO A 119 44.05 -1.40 -11.57
C PRO A 119 44.24 -2.76 -12.25
N ARG A 120 44.80 -2.79 -13.47
CA ARG A 120 45.07 -4.07 -14.18
C ARG A 120 46.05 -5.00 -13.46
N GLN A 121 46.81 -4.47 -12.50
CA GLN A 121 47.79 -5.18 -11.67
C GLN A 121 47.14 -5.81 -10.43
N ASP A 122 45.88 -5.47 -10.14
CA ASP A 122 45.13 -5.99 -9.01
C ASP A 122 44.73 -7.46 -9.24
N PRO A 123 44.93 -8.38 -8.28
CA PRO A 123 44.58 -9.79 -8.45
C PRO A 123 43.09 -10.02 -8.72
N LEU A 124 42.20 -9.13 -8.28
CA LEU A 124 40.75 -9.24 -8.48
C LEU A 124 40.26 -8.55 -9.77
N TYR A 125 41.13 -7.88 -10.54
CA TYR A 125 40.76 -7.23 -11.80
C TYR A 125 40.08 -8.19 -12.81
N ALA A 126 40.59 -9.42 -12.90
CA ALA A 126 40.00 -10.44 -13.77
C ALA A 126 38.58 -10.83 -13.33
N ILE A 127 38.36 -10.97 -12.02
CA ILE A 127 37.05 -11.26 -11.41
C ILE A 127 36.09 -10.09 -11.64
N GLN A 128 36.53 -8.85 -11.40
CA GLN A 128 35.73 -7.65 -11.68
C GLN A 128 35.22 -7.63 -13.13
N ARG A 129 36.11 -7.91 -14.09
CA ARG A 129 35.75 -7.91 -15.51
C ARG A 129 34.72 -8.99 -15.85
N GLN A 130 34.77 -10.14 -15.19
CA GLN A 130 33.78 -11.21 -15.36
C GLN A 130 32.44 -10.85 -14.69
N ALA A 131 32.46 -10.35 -13.45
CA ALA A 131 31.28 -9.90 -12.72
C ALA A 131 30.53 -8.76 -13.47
N ARG A 132 31.25 -7.71 -13.89
CA ARG A 132 30.69 -6.62 -14.71
C ARG A 132 30.16 -7.10 -16.06
N LYS A 133 30.74 -8.16 -16.64
CA LYS A 133 30.18 -8.79 -17.85
C LYS A 133 28.87 -9.51 -17.52
N ALA A 134 28.81 -10.28 -16.44
CA ALA A 134 27.59 -10.96 -15.99
C ALA A 134 26.45 -9.97 -15.70
N LEU A 135 26.72 -8.87 -14.97
CA LEU A 135 25.76 -7.77 -14.74
C LEU A 135 25.20 -7.19 -16.04
N ARG A 136 26.07 -6.88 -17.02
CA ARG A 136 25.64 -6.38 -18.35
C ARG A 136 24.82 -7.39 -19.14
N GLN A 137 24.97 -8.68 -18.85
CA GLN A 137 24.21 -9.77 -19.43
C GLN A 137 22.96 -10.15 -18.59
N GLN A 138 22.67 -9.40 -17.52
CA GLN A 138 21.60 -9.70 -16.53
C GLN A 138 21.72 -11.08 -15.86
N ASP A 139 22.92 -11.67 -15.90
CA ASP A 139 23.26 -12.94 -15.26
C ASP A 139 23.65 -12.68 -13.79
N PHE A 140 22.65 -12.26 -13.00
CA PHE A 140 22.86 -11.82 -11.61
C PHE A 140 23.38 -12.93 -10.71
N GLN A 141 22.86 -14.16 -10.85
CA GLN A 141 23.29 -15.32 -10.08
C GLN A 141 24.77 -15.65 -10.32
N ARG A 142 25.26 -15.52 -11.56
CA ARG A 142 26.69 -15.69 -11.85
C ARG A 142 27.54 -14.56 -11.27
N CYS A 143 27.04 -13.32 -11.28
CA CYS A 143 27.75 -12.20 -10.66
C CYS A 143 27.91 -12.42 -9.15
N GLU A 144 26.84 -12.84 -8.48
CA GLU A 144 26.85 -13.26 -7.08
C GLU A 144 27.89 -14.36 -6.84
N GLN A 145 27.81 -15.49 -7.57
CA GLN A 145 28.74 -16.62 -7.42
C GLN A 145 30.22 -16.26 -7.63
N LEU A 146 30.51 -15.31 -8.52
CA LEU A 146 31.88 -14.83 -8.77
C LEU A 146 32.44 -13.95 -7.64
N LEU A 147 31.57 -13.26 -6.90
CA LEU A 147 31.96 -12.27 -5.88
C LEU A 147 31.80 -12.77 -4.44
N GLN A 148 30.87 -13.71 -4.20
CA GLN A 148 30.62 -14.33 -2.90
C GLN A 148 31.91 -14.77 -2.17
N PRO A 149 32.87 -15.47 -2.81
CA PRO A 149 34.03 -16.00 -2.10
C PRO A 149 35.00 -14.93 -1.58
N TYR A 150 34.90 -13.71 -2.09
CA TYR A 150 35.78 -12.59 -1.77
C TYR A 150 35.14 -11.59 -0.80
N LEU A 151 33.85 -11.73 -0.50
CA LEU A 151 33.06 -10.75 0.26
C LEU A 151 33.67 -10.46 1.64
N GLU A 152 33.94 -11.49 2.43
CA GLU A 152 34.50 -11.35 3.78
C GLU A 152 35.90 -10.74 3.74
N THR A 153 36.77 -11.25 2.86
CA THR A 153 38.14 -10.73 2.68
C THR A 153 38.17 -9.25 2.27
N ILE A 154 37.25 -8.82 1.41
CA ILE A 154 37.15 -7.42 0.98
C ILE A 154 36.67 -6.51 2.12
N ILE A 155 35.73 -6.97 2.96
CA ILE A 155 35.20 -6.20 4.10
C ILE A 155 36.19 -6.13 5.26
N GLU A 156 36.95 -7.20 5.49
CA GLU A 156 37.95 -7.27 6.56
C GLU A 156 39.26 -6.59 6.19
N ALA A 157 39.56 -6.48 4.89
CA ALA A 157 40.60 -5.58 4.42
C ALA A 157 40.28 -4.13 4.83
N GLN A 158 41.17 -3.52 5.61
CA GLN A 158 41.12 -2.09 5.98
C GLN A 158 41.15 -1.14 4.75
N GLN A 159 41.32 -1.69 3.55
CA GLN A 159 41.29 -1.02 2.25
C GLN A 159 40.01 -1.32 1.44
N HIS A 160 38.87 -1.66 2.06
CA HIS A 160 37.59 -1.90 1.34
C HIS A 160 37.25 -0.78 0.35
N ARG A 161 37.67 0.47 0.61
CA ARG A 161 37.56 1.63 -0.29
C ARG A 161 38.18 1.43 -1.68
N HIS A 162 39.17 0.56 -1.82
CA HIS A 162 39.76 0.23 -3.13
C HIS A 162 38.90 -0.78 -3.91
N TYR A 163 38.15 -1.63 -3.19
CA TYR A 163 37.31 -2.70 -3.73
C TYR A 163 35.81 -2.39 -3.73
N GLU A 164 35.39 -1.16 -3.39
CA GLU A 164 33.96 -0.80 -3.32
C GLU A 164 33.21 -1.18 -4.59
N CYS A 165 33.83 -0.96 -5.75
CA CYS A 165 33.27 -1.34 -7.05
C CYS A 165 32.81 -2.81 -7.09
N LEU A 166 33.53 -3.75 -6.48
CA LEU A 166 33.12 -5.15 -6.35
C LEU A 166 31.95 -5.33 -5.37
N LEU A 167 31.96 -4.62 -4.24
CA LEU A 167 30.86 -4.64 -3.27
C LEU A 167 29.57 -4.07 -3.89
N PHE A 168 29.65 -2.98 -4.65
CA PHE A 168 28.53 -2.44 -5.43
C PHE A 168 28.04 -3.43 -6.47
N ASP A 169 28.95 -4.01 -7.27
CA ASP A 169 28.59 -5.00 -8.31
C ASP A 169 27.90 -6.24 -7.67
N TYR A 170 28.34 -6.68 -6.48
CA TYR A 170 27.75 -7.76 -5.69
C TYR A 170 26.36 -7.41 -5.12
N PHE A 171 26.24 -6.31 -4.36
CA PHE A 171 24.95 -5.92 -3.78
C PHE A 171 23.92 -5.56 -4.85
N HIS A 172 24.34 -5.02 -6.00
CA HIS A 172 23.47 -4.81 -7.15
C HIS A 172 23.01 -6.14 -7.76
N ALA A 173 23.87 -7.16 -7.86
CA ALA A 173 23.47 -8.48 -8.34
C ALA A 173 22.40 -9.11 -7.43
N LEU A 174 22.62 -9.09 -6.12
CA LEU A 174 21.64 -9.55 -5.13
C LEU A 174 20.33 -8.74 -5.16
N GLN A 175 20.41 -7.42 -5.38
CA GLN A 175 19.23 -6.55 -5.44
C GLN A 175 18.36 -6.83 -6.68
N ALA A 176 18.98 -7.12 -7.83
CA ALA A 176 18.29 -7.34 -9.09
C ALA A 176 17.91 -8.82 -9.35
N GLY A 177 18.60 -9.75 -8.69
CA GLY A 177 18.35 -11.18 -8.78
C GLY A 177 17.22 -11.69 -7.87
N LEU A 178 17.14 -13.01 -7.77
CA LEU A 178 16.34 -13.73 -6.78
C LEU A 178 17.29 -14.57 -5.92
N PRO A 179 18.11 -13.95 -5.05
CA PRO A 179 19.13 -14.66 -4.30
C PRO A 179 18.54 -15.55 -3.20
N ASP A 180 19.30 -16.57 -2.82
CA ASP A 180 18.90 -17.48 -1.75
C ASP A 180 18.84 -16.76 -0.38
N PRO A 181 17.97 -17.21 0.56
CA PRO A 181 17.86 -16.60 1.88
C PRO A 181 19.18 -16.53 2.67
N ALA A 182 20.10 -17.48 2.42
CA ALA A 182 21.43 -17.47 3.01
C ALA A 182 22.31 -16.31 2.51
N ALA A 183 22.31 -16.05 1.20
CA ALA A 183 23.04 -14.94 0.59
C ALA A 183 22.48 -13.58 1.05
N LEU A 184 21.15 -13.45 1.17
CA LEU A 184 20.49 -12.28 1.77
C LEU A 184 20.89 -12.08 3.24
N GLY A 185 20.97 -13.16 4.03
CA GLY A 185 21.44 -13.11 5.42
C GLY A 185 22.88 -12.61 5.53
N GLN A 186 23.78 -13.15 4.70
CA GLN A 186 25.19 -12.73 4.64
C GLN A 186 25.32 -11.28 4.17
N ALA A 187 24.56 -10.85 3.16
CA ALA A 187 24.54 -9.47 2.68
C ALA A 187 24.06 -8.47 3.76
N ARG A 188 23.03 -8.82 4.54
CA ARG A 188 22.57 -8.02 5.68
C ARG A 188 23.66 -7.85 6.76
N GLY A 189 24.43 -8.91 7.04
CA GLY A 189 25.56 -8.87 7.97
C GLY A 189 26.74 -8.04 7.43
N ALA A 190 27.09 -8.23 6.16
CA ALA A 190 28.11 -7.47 5.45
C ALA A 190 27.82 -5.96 5.45
N LEU A 191 26.58 -5.57 5.12
CA LEU A 191 26.16 -4.17 5.08
C LEU A 191 26.11 -3.52 6.47
N ALA A 192 25.85 -4.29 7.53
CA ALA A 192 25.98 -3.79 8.90
C ALA A 192 27.43 -3.41 9.20
N LYS A 193 28.39 -4.33 8.95
CA LYS A 193 29.84 -4.06 9.09
C LYS A 193 30.27 -2.84 8.26
N LEU A 194 29.89 -2.76 6.99
CA LEU A 194 30.25 -1.64 6.10
C LEU A 194 29.68 -0.29 6.57
N CYS A 195 28.45 -0.26 7.11
CA CYS A 195 27.85 0.96 7.68
C CYS A 195 28.52 1.43 8.98
N GLU A 196 29.26 0.55 9.66
CA GLU A 196 30.05 0.87 10.86
C GLU A 196 31.47 1.29 10.51
N GLN A 197 32.08 0.65 9.49
CA GLN A 197 33.41 0.97 8.97
C GLN A 197 33.46 2.31 8.22
N ASP A 198 32.44 2.63 7.42
CA ASP A 198 32.36 3.88 6.64
C ASP A 198 31.02 4.61 6.89
N PRO A 199 30.84 5.24 8.07
CA PRO A 199 29.54 5.71 8.55
C PRO A 199 28.96 6.89 7.76
N GLU A 200 29.77 7.62 7.00
CA GLU A 200 29.32 8.72 6.12
C GLU A 200 28.97 8.20 4.69
N ASN A 201 29.08 6.90 4.41
CA ASN A 201 28.76 6.33 3.10
C ASN A 201 27.24 6.15 2.93
N LEU A 202 26.63 7.10 2.22
CA LEU A 202 25.19 7.09 1.96
C LEU A 202 24.73 5.82 1.21
N ASN A 203 25.53 5.31 0.29
CA ASN A 203 25.16 4.18 -0.54
C ASN A 203 25.09 2.87 0.29
N TRP A 204 26.00 2.64 1.24
CA TRP A 204 25.91 1.49 2.15
C TRP A 204 24.65 1.55 3.02
N LYS A 205 24.28 2.73 3.54
CA LYS A 205 23.03 2.90 4.29
C LYS A 205 21.79 2.64 3.42
N LEU A 206 21.79 3.06 2.15
CA LEU A 206 20.68 2.81 1.23
C LEU A 206 20.54 1.31 0.88
N PHE A 207 21.65 0.60 0.62
CA PHE A 207 21.61 -0.86 0.46
C PHE A 207 21.14 -1.56 1.75
N TYR A 208 21.66 -1.17 2.91
CA TYR A 208 21.26 -1.74 4.21
C TYR A 208 19.74 -1.64 4.43
N LEU A 209 19.15 -0.50 4.09
CA LEU A 209 17.70 -0.31 4.15
C LEU A 209 16.99 -1.19 3.11
N PHE A 210 17.41 -1.17 1.84
CA PHE A 210 16.79 -1.97 0.78
C PHE A 210 16.73 -3.47 1.12
N PHE A 211 17.83 -4.07 1.60
CA PHE A 211 17.86 -5.49 1.97
C PHE A 211 17.00 -5.84 3.18
N ARG A 212 16.39 -4.85 3.84
CA ARG A 212 15.43 -4.99 4.95
C ARG A 212 14.04 -4.46 4.57
N GLN A 213 13.73 -4.26 3.29
CA GLN A 213 12.43 -3.76 2.84
C GLN A 213 11.27 -4.67 3.31
N ASP A 214 11.48 -5.98 3.38
CA ASP A 214 10.54 -6.94 3.98
C ASP A 214 10.19 -6.64 5.45
N GLU A 215 11.06 -5.95 6.20
CA GLU A 215 10.78 -5.53 7.57
C GLU A 215 9.83 -4.34 7.65
N TYR A 216 9.71 -3.52 6.59
CA TYR A 216 8.97 -2.25 6.59
C TYR A 216 8.05 -2.01 5.39
N ASP A 217 7.84 -3.02 4.53
CA ASP A 217 6.88 -2.96 3.41
C ASP A 217 5.44 -2.89 3.95
N TYR A 218 4.81 -1.73 3.78
CA TYR A 218 3.48 -1.46 4.31
C TYR A 218 2.35 -2.27 3.66
N GLN A 219 2.59 -2.88 2.49
CA GLN A 219 1.62 -3.73 1.78
C GLN A 219 1.67 -5.17 2.29
N LEU A 220 2.86 -5.64 2.70
CA LEU A 220 3.08 -6.97 3.27
C LEU A 220 2.87 -7.00 4.79
N PHE A 221 2.86 -5.84 5.44
CA PHE A 221 2.77 -5.73 6.90
C PHE A 221 1.38 -6.06 7.43
N ASP A 222 1.32 -7.04 8.32
CA ASP A 222 0.12 -7.52 8.99
C ASP A 222 0.25 -7.33 10.50
N CYS A 223 -0.47 -6.35 11.04
CA CYS A 223 -0.46 -6.03 12.47
C CYS A 223 -0.89 -7.19 13.36
N SER A 224 -1.77 -8.08 12.87
CA SER A 224 -2.30 -9.18 13.68
C SER A 224 -1.21 -10.19 14.08
N LYS A 225 -0.26 -10.45 13.18
CA LYS A 225 0.91 -11.32 13.44
C LYS A 225 1.90 -10.74 14.45
N HIS A 226 1.78 -9.45 14.75
CA HIS A 226 2.65 -8.74 15.68
C HIS A 226 1.93 -8.31 16.96
N ALA A 227 0.69 -8.73 17.20
CA ALA A 227 -0.10 -8.34 18.38
C ALA A 227 0.63 -8.61 19.70
N ASP A 228 1.26 -9.78 19.85
CA ASP A 228 1.99 -10.17 21.08
C ASP A 228 3.46 -9.70 21.10
N THR A 229 3.96 -9.14 19.99
CA THR A 229 5.38 -8.77 19.80
C THR A 229 5.57 -7.32 19.34
N TRP A 230 4.54 -6.49 19.46
CA TRP A 230 4.49 -5.15 18.86
C TRP A 230 5.58 -4.22 19.39
N GLN A 231 5.97 -4.33 20.67
CA GLN A 231 7.07 -3.53 21.23
C GLN A 231 8.40 -3.89 20.58
N ILE A 232 8.68 -5.19 20.41
CA ILE A 232 9.90 -5.68 19.76
C ILE A 232 9.96 -5.21 18.31
N LYS A 233 8.83 -5.30 17.59
CA LYS A 233 8.74 -4.84 16.20
C LYS A 233 8.83 -3.31 16.09
N SER A 234 8.27 -2.57 17.05
CA SER A 234 8.40 -1.11 17.13
C SER A 234 9.85 -0.68 17.38
N ILE A 235 10.59 -1.36 18.28
CA ILE A 235 12.03 -1.12 18.50
C ILE A 235 12.84 -1.38 17.21
N SER A 236 12.57 -2.48 16.48
CA SER A 236 13.17 -2.78 15.17
C SER A 236 12.91 -1.67 14.15
N LEU A 237 11.65 -1.24 13.99
CA LEU A 237 11.28 -0.17 13.07
C LEU A 237 11.86 1.19 13.48
N GLN A 238 11.95 1.49 14.78
CA GLN A 238 12.56 2.73 15.28
C GLN A 238 14.08 2.75 15.04
N ALA A 239 14.76 1.61 15.14
CA ALA A 239 16.17 1.49 14.76
C ALA A 239 16.38 1.73 13.26
N LEU A 240 15.51 1.20 12.40
CA LEU A 240 15.52 1.48 10.96
C LEU A 240 15.24 2.96 10.66
N LEU A 241 14.27 3.58 11.34
CA LEU A 241 13.96 5.00 11.21
C LEU A 241 15.18 5.88 11.56
N ASN A 242 15.91 5.53 12.62
CA ASN A 242 17.14 6.22 13.00
C ASN A 242 18.21 6.13 11.89
N ARG A 243 18.37 4.96 11.25
CA ARG A 243 19.27 4.79 10.09
C ARG A 243 18.85 5.63 8.88
N VAL A 244 17.54 5.79 8.63
CA VAL A 244 17.02 6.71 7.60
C VAL A 244 17.39 8.16 7.94
N HIS A 245 17.27 8.58 9.21
CA HIS A 245 17.66 9.93 9.62
C HIS A 245 19.17 10.19 9.54
N GLU A 246 20.01 9.20 9.83
CA GLU A 246 21.46 9.27 9.53
C GLU A 246 21.70 9.49 8.03
N ALA A 247 21.11 8.66 7.18
CA ALA A 247 21.26 8.76 5.73
C ALA A 247 20.73 10.11 5.17
N GLN A 248 19.62 10.63 5.70
CA GLN A 248 19.11 11.95 5.34
C GLN A 248 20.07 13.08 5.78
N LYS A 249 20.71 12.99 6.95
CA LYS A 249 21.71 13.98 7.40
C LYS A 249 22.91 14.00 6.46
N ILE A 250 23.41 12.84 6.06
CA ILE A 250 24.51 12.71 5.09
C ILE A 250 24.10 13.30 3.73
N ASN A 251 22.94 12.90 3.19
CA ASN A 251 22.46 13.42 1.92
C ASN A 251 22.33 14.95 1.95
N ARG A 252 21.81 15.55 3.04
CA ARG A 252 21.71 17.01 3.19
C ARG A 252 23.06 17.73 3.28
N ARG A 253 24.13 17.07 3.77
CA ARG A 253 25.49 17.63 3.84
C ARG A 253 26.21 17.58 2.48
N TRP A 254 25.85 16.65 1.60
CA TRP A 254 26.46 16.53 0.28
C TRP A 254 26.04 17.68 -0.64
N LEU A 255 26.96 18.64 -0.78
CA LEU A 255 27.00 19.65 -1.83
C LEU A 255 27.56 19.04 -3.12
N SER A 256 26.82 18.09 -3.75
CA SER A 256 27.23 17.50 -5.03
C SER A 256 26.74 18.29 -6.22
N ASP A 257 27.55 18.39 -7.27
CA ASP A 257 27.13 18.95 -8.57
C ASP A 257 25.97 18.16 -9.21
N ASP A 258 25.89 16.85 -8.94
CA ASP A 258 24.77 16.00 -9.38
C ASP A 258 23.53 16.14 -8.48
N ARG A 259 22.81 17.25 -8.68
CA ARG A 259 21.50 17.51 -8.07
C ARG A 259 20.47 16.41 -8.39
N THR A 260 20.62 15.71 -9.51
CA THR A 260 19.67 14.69 -9.99
C THR A 260 19.77 13.41 -9.18
N ARG A 261 21.00 12.97 -8.85
CA ARG A 261 21.23 11.86 -7.92
C ARG A 261 20.81 12.21 -6.50
N HIS A 262 21.14 13.41 -6.03
CA HIS A 262 20.72 13.90 -4.70
C HIS A 262 19.20 13.88 -4.52
N ALA A 263 18.46 14.38 -5.50
CA ALA A 263 16.99 14.37 -5.51
C ALA A 263 16.42 12.95 -5.52
N ARG A 264 17.01 12.03 -6.29
CA ARG A 264 16.61 10.60 -6.31
C ARG A 264 16.87 9.91 -4.98
N GLN A 265 18.05 10.11 -4.38
CA GLN A 265 18.38 9.57 -3.05
C GLN A 265 17.47 10.17 -1.96
N LYS A 266 17.14 11.46 -2.05
CA LYS A 266 16.14 12.10 -1.17
C LYS A 266 14.76 11.44 -1.34
N ARG A 267 14.28 11.25 -2.57
CA ARG A 267 12.99 10.59 -2.87
C ARG A 267 12.94 9.16 -2.32
N GLN A 268 14.02 8.40 -2.43
CA GLN A 268 14.14 7.06 -1.84
C GLN A 268 14.09 7.10 -0.30
N LEU A 269 14.81 8.01 0.35
CA LEU A 269 14.80 8.15 1.82
C LEU A 269 13.45 8.64 2.36
N ASP A 270 12.82 9.60 1.69
CA ASP A 270 11.47 10.08 2.00
C ASP A 270 10.46 8.92 1.91
N TRP A 271 10.57 8.07 0.87
CA TRP A 271 9.71 6.89 0.68
C TRP A 271 9.86 5.85 1.79
N ILE A 272 11.10 5.55 2.18
CA ILE A 272 11.39 4.59 3.26
C ILE A 272 10.94 5.16 4.62
N GLU A 273 11.19 6.45 4.88
CA GLU A 273 10.74 7.10 6.11
C GLU A 273 9.21 7.05 6.26
N ALA A 274 8.46 7.42 5.22
CA ALA A 274 7.01 7.45 5.29
C ALA A 274 6.39 6.07 5.51
N GLN A 275 6.97 5.00 4.95
CA GLN A 275 6.55 3.62 5.21
C GLN A 275 6.79 3.22 6.66
N ILE A 276 8.00 3.43 7.18
CA ILE A 276 8.34 3.09 8.57
C ILE A 276 7.46 3.87 9.56
N LEU A 277 7.18 5.15 9.30
CA LEU A 277 6.29 5.97 10.12
C LEU A 277 4.83 5.48 10.11
N LEU A 278 4.30 5.06 8.95
CA LEU A 278 2.98 4.41 8.87
C LEU A 278 2.94 3.14 9.73
N LEU A 279 3.98 2.31 9.66
CA LEU A 279 4.02 1.04 10.40
C LEU A 279 4.20 1.22 11.91
N LEU A 280 5.01 2.17 12.34
CA LEU A 280 5.11 2.55 13.75
C LEU A 280 3.75 3.04 14.27
N TRP A 281 3.07 3.93 13.56
CA TRP A 281 1.72 4.38 13.94
C TRP A 281 0.72 3.21 13.98
N LYS A 282 0.74 2.30 13.01
CA LYS A 282 -0.11 1.10 13.01
C LYS A 282 0.12 0.20 14.23
N LEU A 283 1.38 -0.01 14.66
CA LEU A 283 1.72 -0.80 15.85
C LEU A 283 1.39 -0.11 17.18
N GLU A 284 1.53 1.22 17.23
CA GLU A 284 1.31 2.03 18.44
C GLU A 284 -0.17 2.37 18.69
N GLY A 285 -1.06 1.92 17.80
CA GLY A 285 -2.50 2.06 17.95
C GLY A 285 -3.25 1.81 16.64
N GLY A 286 -2.71 2.30 15.51
CA GLY A 286 -3.41 2.54 14.24
C GLY A 286 -4.15 1.37 13.60
N GLN A 287 -4.08 0.15 14.14
CA GLN A 287 -4.98 -0.94 13.78
C GLN A 287 -5.41 -1.76 15.02
N GLY A 288 -6.68 -1.65 15.41
CA GLY A 288 -7.31 -2.49 16.44
C GLY A 288 -7.26 -1.98 17.89
N THR A 289 -6.25 -1.19 18.25
CA THR A 289 -6.10 -0.60 19.61
C THR A 289 -6.20 0.93 19.64
N CYS A 290 -6.38 1.56 18.47
CA CYS A 290 -6.39 3.01 18.31
C CYS A 290 -7.58 3.62 19.06
N ARG A 291 -7.29 4.39 20.11
CA ARG A 291 -8.29 5.21 20.78
C ARG A 291 -8.61 6.39 19.87
N PHE A 292 -9.68 6.26 19.09
CA PHE A 292 -10.37 7.41 18.54
C PHE A 292 -11.48 7.81 19.52
N PRO A 293 -11.69 9.11 19.80
CA PRO A 293 -11.06 10.25 19.14
C PRO A 293 -9.56 10.41 19.41
N ASP A 294 -8.84 10.98 18.43
CA ASP A 294 -7.40 11.25 18.53
C ASP A 294 -7.05 12.74 18.38
N ASP A 295 -6.15 13.20 19.25
CA ASP A 295 -5.62 14.56 19.33
C ASP A 295 -4.16 14.62 18.87
N PHE A 296 -3.64 15.83 18.59
CA PHE A 296 -2.23 16.03 18.22
C PHE A 296 -1.22 15.43 19.23
N ALA A 297 -1.59 15.41 20.52
CA ALA A 297 -0.74 14.91 21.59
C ALA A 297 -0.71 13.37 21.70
N ASP A 298 -1.59 12.64 20.98
CA ASP A 298 -1.70 11.20 21.16
C ASP A 298 -0.53 10.41 20.54
N PRO A 299 -0.16 9.26 21.13
CA PRO A 299 0.87 8.39 20.59
C PRO A 299 0.64 8.03 19.13
N GLY A 300 1.69 8.13 18.32
CA GLY A 300 1.65 7.81 16.89
C GLY A 300 1.03 8.89 15.98
N VAL A 301 0.22 9.83 16.50
CA VAL A 301 -0.36 10.92 15.68
C VAL A 301 0.73 11.77 15.03
N ALA A 302 1.75 12.18 15.78
CA ALA A 302 2.89 12.90 15.22
C ALA A 302 3.65 12.11 14.12
N ARG A 303 3.69 10.78 14.21
CA ARG A 303 4.30 9.92 13.17
C ARG A 303 3.42 9.86 11.91
N ARG A 304 2.11 9.71 12.07
CA ARG A 304 1.11 9.79 10.97
C ARG A 304 1.20 11.12 10.24
N GLU A 305 1.14 12.23 10.96
CA GLU A 305 1.18 13.59 10.38
C GLU A 305 2.51 13.83 9.64
N LYS A 306 3.63 13.33 10.17
CA LYS A 306 4.91 13.39 9.47
C LYS A 306 4.90 12.55 8.18
N ALA A 307 4.32 11.35 8.18
CA ALA A 307 4.15 10.54 6.97
C ALA A 307 3.21 11.20 5.94
N LEU A 308 2.15 11.87 6.39
CA LEU A 308 1.27 12.69 5.55
C LEU A 308 2.00 13.91 4.96
N ALA A 309 2.86 14.58 5.73
CA ALA A 309 3.67 15.68 5.22
C ALA A 309 4.69 15.21 4.16
N ILE A 310 5.36 14.08 4.40
CA ILE A 310 6.31 13.49 3.45
C ILE A 310 5.61 13.05 2.16
N THR A 311 4.49 12.34 2.25
CA THR A 311 3.71 11.96 1.04
C THR A 311 3.13 13.17 0.31
N GLY A 312 2.74 14.23 1.03
CA GLY A 312 2.27 15.49 0.44
C GLY A 312 3.34 16.23 -0.36
N ALA A 313 4.63 16.02 -0.06
CA ALA A 313 5.75 16.62 -0.80
C ALA A 313 6.00 15.97 -2.17
N HIS A 314 5.41 14.79 -2.44
CA HIS A 314 5.54 14.05 -3.70
C HIS A 314 4.17 13.79 -4.38
N PRO A 315 3.38 14.85 -4.67
CA PRO A 315 1.94 14.73 -4.95
C PRO A 315 1.57 14.11 -6.31
N ARG A 316 2.54 13.82 -7.17
CA ARG A 316 2.35 13.16 -8.48
C ARG A 316 3.02 11.79 -8.56
N ASP A 317 3.72 11.38 -7.50
CA ASP A 317 4.46 10.12 -7.48
C ASP A 317 3.51 8.99 -7.08
N ARG A 318 3.41 7.96 -7.94
CA ARG A 318 2.48 6.84 -7.76
C ARG A 318 2.69 6.12 -6.43
N ASP A 319 3.93 5.93 -6.01
CA ASP A 319 4.25 5.17 -4.80
C ASP A 319 3.75 5.94 -3.57
N PHE A 320 4.09 7.24 -3.50
CA PHE A 320 3.64 8.13 -2.43
C PHE A 320 2.13 8.32 -2.42
N LEU A 321 1.46 8.35 -3.58
CA LEU A 321 0.01 8.39 -3.67
C LEU A 321 -0.63 7.11 -3.09
N LEU A 322 -0.09 5.93 -3.38
CA LEU A 322 -0.58 4.67 -2.80
C LEU A 322 -0.37 4.59 -1.28
N LEU A 323 0.79 5.02 -0.78
CA LEU A 323 1.05 5.09 0.66
C LEU A 323 0.17 6.13 1.36
N ARG A 324 -0.03 7.30 0.75
CA ARG A 324 -0.95 8.33 1.25
C ARG A 324 -2.38 7.82 1.31
N ARG A 325 -2.81 7.06 0.30
CA ARG A 325 -4.11 6.39 0.32
C ARG A 325 -4.22 5.41 1.48
N SER A 326 -3.19 4.59 1.72
CA SER A 326 -3.17 3.66 2.86
C SER A 326 -3.25 4.39 4.21
N LEU A 327 -2.52 5.51 4.38
CA LEU A 327 -2.63 6.38 5.56
C LEU A 327 -4.09 6.87 5.76
N VAL A 328 -4.69 7.49 4.73
CA VAL A 328 -6.05 8.06 4.82
C VAL A 328 -7.12 6.98 5.00
N GLU A 329 -6.99 5.83 4.34
CA GLU A 329 -7.90 4.69 4.52
C GLU A 329 -7.80 4.11 5.94
N THR A 330 -6.61 4.07 6.54
CA THR A 330 -6.40 3.61 7.93
C THR A 330 -7.01 4.58 8.96
N ILE A 331 -6.94 5.90 8.73
CA ILE A 331 -7.67 6.87 9.58
C ILE A 331 -9.18 6.62 9.44
N ARG A 332 -9.66 6.51 8.20
CA ARG A 332 -11.09 6.36 7.90
C ARG A 332 -11.69 5.06 8.43
N SER A 333 -10.94 3.97 8.48
CA SER A 333 -11.43 2.70 9.06
C SER A 333 -11.61 2.76 10.57
N ASN A 334 -10.89 3.66 11.24
CA ASN A 334 -10.93 3.82 12.70
C ASN A 334 -11.81 4.99 13.15
N SER A 335 -12.16 5.92 12.24
CA SER A 335 -13.08 7.03 12.52
C SER A 335 -14.53 6.55 12.57
N PHE A 336 -15.15 6.61 13.75
CA PHE A 336 -16.58 6.32 13.94
C PHE A 336 -17.42 7.62 14.01
N LEU A 337 -18.73 7.48 13.81
CA LEU A 337 -19.66 8.61 13.85
C LEU A 337 -19.68 9.24 15.25
N GLY A 338 -19.23 10.49 15.36
CA GLY A 338 -19.16 11.25 16.62
C GLY A 338 -17.76 11.43 17.21
N ASN A 339 -16.75 10.68 16.76
CA ASN A 339 -15.38 10.81 17.25
C ASN A 339 -14.56 11.78 16.37
N PRO A 340 -13.99 12.88 16.92
CA PRO A 340 -13.02 13.68 16.18
C PRO A 340 -11.75 12.90 15.85
N TYR A 341 -11.04 13.36 14.82
CA TYR A 341 -9.72 12.87 14.44
C TYR A 341 -8.82 14.01 13.99
N TYR A 342 -7.53 13.91 14.26
CA TYR A 342 -6.52 14.85 13.75
C TYR A 342 -6.06 14.44 12.33
N PHE A 343 -5.93 15.40 11.42
CA PHE A 343 -5.49 15.15 10.03
C PHE A 343 -4.95 16.41 9.37
N ASN A 344 -3.78 16.33 8.72
CA ASN A 344 -3.09 17.45 8.05
C ASN A 344 -3.06 18.73 8.93
N GLY A 345 -2.75 18.59 10.21
CA GLY A 345 -2.65 19.73 11.15
C GLY A 345 -3.97 20.24 11.77
N GLN A 346 -5.12 19.61 11.50
CA GLN A 346 -6.45 20.08 11.96
C GLN A 346 -7.30 18.95 12.55
N VAL A 347 -8.21 19.29 13.48
CA VAL A 347 -9.20 18.36 14.04
C VAL A 347 -10.48 18.38 13.20
N PHE A 348 -10.99 17.20 12.84
CA PHE A 348 -12.22 17.03 12.06
C PHE A 348 -13.20 16.09 12.74
N TRP A 349 -14.50 16.39 12.64
CA TRP A 349 -15.60 15.64 13.26
C TRP A 349 -16.42 14.82 12.25
N GLN A 350 -16.05 14.87 10.97
CA GLN A 350 -16.79 14.28 9.85
C GLN A 350 -15.82 13.59 8.90
N THR A 351 -16.23 12.50 8.22
CA THR A 351 -15.38 11.73 7.29
C THR A 351 -15.27 12.36 5.88
N GLY A 352 -15.90 13.51 5.65
CA GLY A 352 -15.88 14.26 4.39
C GLY A 352 -14.47 14.58 3.86
N PRO A 353 -13.56 15.16 4.67
CA PRO A 353 -12.17 15.44 4.30
C PRO A 353 -11.40 14.19 3.85
N LEU A 354 -11.44 13.10 4.62
CA LEU A 354 -10.80 11.82 4.27
C LEU A 354 -11.36 11.27 2.95
N SER A 355 -12.68 11.38 2.75
CA SER A 355 -13.35 10.93 1.51
C SER A 355 -13.00 11.79 0.30
N ALA A 356 -12.83 13.11 0.49
CA ALA A 356 -12.38 14.01 -0.55
C ALA A 356 -10.92 13.72 -0.95
N GLU A 357 -10.04 13.46 0.02
CA GLU A 357 -8.65 13.13 -0.25
C GLU A 357 -8.49 11.78 -0.96
N ILE A 358 -9.25 10.74 -0.56
CA ILE A 358 -9.27 9.45 -1.30
C ILE A 358 -9.73 9.65 -2.75
N ARG A 359 -10.76 10.47 -3.00
CA ARG A 359 -11.20 10.81 -4.37
C ARG A 359 -10.11 11.52 -5.17
N ARG A 360 -9.42 12.50 -4.55
CA ARG A 360 -8.30 13.22 -5.16
C ARG A 360 -7.15 12.28 -5.51
N ILE A 361 -6.75 11.39 -4.60
CA ILE A 361 -5.67 10.42 -4.84
C ILE A 361 -6.05 9.46 -5.97
N ASN A 362 -7.27 8.92 -5.96
CA ASN A 362 -7.74 8.04 -7.04
C ASN A 362 -7.79 8.76 -8.41
N TYR A 363 -8.19 10.03 -8.45
CA TYR A 363 -8.11 10.84 -9.67
C TYR A 363 -6.67 10.96 -10.19
N LEU A 364 -5.71 11.26 -9.32
CA LEU A 364 -4.29 11.39 -9.69
C LEU A 364 -3.65 10.05 -10.10
N LEU A 365 -4.08 8.93 -9.51
CA LEU A 365 -3.63 7.59 -9.89
C LEU A 365 -4.18 7.13 -11.25
N LEU A 366 -5.38 7.60 -11.63
CA LEU A 366 -6.00 7.29 -12.93
C LEU A 366 -5.57 8.24 -14.04
N ASN A 367 -5.10 9.45 -13.70
CA ASN A 367 -4.62 10.46 -14.63
C ASN A 367 -3.16 10.82 -14.30
N PRO A 368 -2.19 9.93 -14.58
CA PRO A 368 -0.78 10.23 -14.43
C PRO A 368 -0.38 11.42 -15.32
N PRO A 369 0.63 12.22 -14.90
CA PRO A 369 1.04 13.46 -15.57
C PRO A 369 1.77 13.24 -16.90
#